data_AF-A0A969B141-F1
#
_entry.id   AF-A0A969B141-F1
#
_cell.length_a   1.000
_cell.length_b   1.000
_cell.length_c   1.000
_cell.angle_alpha   90.00
_cell.angle_beta   90.00
_cell.angle_gamma   90.00
#
_symmetry.space_group_name_H-M   'P 1'
#
loop_
_entity.id
_entity.type
_entity.pdbx_description
1 polymer ?
#
loop_
_entity_poly.entity_id
_entity_poly.type
_entity_poly.pdbx_seq_one_letter_code
_entity_poly.pdbx_strand_id
1 'polypeptide(L)' 'MGKGDKKTKKGKIAQGSFGVNRPRKKVVDKPQETEKKKKRKKVSLTGCIWQSSILDISRTLFRLFL' A
#
# COMPACT_ATOMS: atom_id res chain seq x y z
N MET A 1 10.97 -12.75 35.63
CA MET A 1 10.16 -13.89 35.14
C MET A 1 10.60 -14.26 33.73
N GLY A 2 10.86 -15.55 33.49
CA GLY A 2 11.50 -16.08 32.28
C GLY A 2 10.52 -16.66 31.25
N LYS A 3 11.07 -17.30 30.21
CA LYS A 3 10.29 -17.94 29.13
C LYS A 3 9.49 -19.17 29.58
N GLY A 4 9.84 -19.79 30.71
CA GLY A 4 9.10 -20.94 31.25
C GLY A 4 7.80 -20.58 31.96
N ASP A 5 7.58 -19.30 32.28
CA ASP A 5 6.52 -18.89 33.18
C ASP A 5 5.21 -18.55 32.45
N LYS A 6 4.27 -19.51 32.45
CA LYS A 6 3.04 -19.53 31.62
C LYS A 6 2.10 -18.36 31.84
N LYS A 7 2.15 -17.70 33.01
CA LYS A 7 1.25 -16.57 33.33
C LYS A 7 1.72 -15.26 32.70
N THR A 8 3.01 -15.16 32.39
CA THR A 8 3.62 -13.92 31.89
C THR A 8 3.47 -13.73 30.40
N LYS A 9 3.63 -12.49 29.96
CA LYS A 9 3.73 -12.17 28.53
C LYS A 9 4.88 -12.96 27.86
N LYS A 10 6.06 -13.05 28.49
CA LYS A 10 7.23 -13.76 27.95
C LYS A 10 7.00 -15.27 27.81
N GLY A 11 6.40 -15.91 28.82
CA GLY A 11 6.08 -17.34 28.72
C GLY A 11 4.96 -17.64 27.74
N LYS A 12 3.93 -16.79 27.65
CA LYS A 12 2.89 -16.91 26.61
C LYS A 12 3.43 -16.71 25.20
N ILE A 13 4.47 -15.89 25.03
CA ILE A 13 5.19 -15.79 23.74
C ILE A 13 5.91 -17.10 23.42
N ALA A 14 6.69 -17.64 24.37
CA ALA A 14 7.43 -18.88 24.17
C ALA A 14 6.53 -20.10 23.89
N GLN A 15 5.35 -20.15 24.50
CA GLN A 15 4.37 -21.23 24.32
C GLN A 15 3.40 -21.00 23.15
N GLY A 16 3.42 -19.84 22.50
CA GLY A 16 2.48 -19.52 21.43
C GLY A 16 1.02 -19.28 21.89
N SER A 17 0.73 -19.32 23.19
CA SER A 17 -0.63 -19.15 23.72
C SER A 17 -1.04 -17.68 23.91
N PHE A 18 -2.35 -17.45 23.98
CA PHE A 18 -2.94 -16.12 24.17
C PHE A 18 -3.59 -15.98 25.55
N GLY A 19 -3.93 -14.77 25.94
CA GLY A 19 -4.77 -14.48 27.11
C GLY A 19 -4.64 -13.03 27.52
N VAL A 20 -5.11 -12.67 28.72
CA VAL A 20 -5.16 -11.27 29.19
C VAL A 20 -3.82 -10.52 29.00
N ASN A 21 -2.70 -11.15 29.38
CA ASN A 21 -1.36 -10.55 29.25
C ASN A 21 -0.75 -10.59 27.82
N ARG A 22 -1.35 -11.35 26.88
CA ARG A 22 -0.93 -11.42 25.46
C ARG A 22 -2.20 -11.53 24.57
N PRO A 23 -2.97 -10.44 24.43
CA PRO A 23 -4.19 -10.46 23.64
C PRO A 23 -3.87 -10.50 22.13
N ARG A 24 -4.82 -11.03 21.34
CA ARG A 24 -4.76 -10.90 19.88
C ARG A 24 -5.02 -9.45 19.51
N LYS A 25 -4.31 -8.94 18.50
CA LYS A 25 -4.67 -7.66 17.90
C LYS A 25 -6.09 -7.81 17.36
N LYS A 26 -7.02 -6.99 17.85
CA LYS A 26 -8.32 -6.88 17.22
C LYS A 26 -8.06 -6.35 15.80
N VAL A 27 -8.57 -7.05 14.80
CA VAL A 27 -8.65 -6.50 13.46
C VAL A 27 -9.62 -5.33 13.59
N VAL A 28 -9.06 -4.14 13.77
CA VAL A 28 -9.83 -2.93 13.55
C VAL A 28 -9.99 -2.91 12.04
N ASP A 29 -11.18 -3.23 11.57
CA ASP A 29 -11.54 -3.05 10.17
C ASP A 29 -11.24 -1.59 9.84
N LYS A 30 -10.09 -1.37 9.18
CA LYS A 30 -9.72 -0.04 8.74
C LYS A 30 -10.79 0.35 7.72
N PRO A 31 -11.46 1.51 7.86
CA PRO A 31 -12.37 1.97 6.82
C PRO A 31 -11.60 2.02 5.50
N GLN A 32 -12.20 1.45 4.45
CA GLN A 32 -11.60 1.26 3.13
C GLN A 32 -11.25 2.61 2.47
N GLU A 33 -10.11 3.21 2.81
CA GLU A 33 -9.71 4.52 2.27
C GLU A 33 -8.87 4.42 0.97
N THR A 34 -8.96 3.32 0.22
CA THR A 34 -7.97 3.05 -0.86
C THR A 34 -8.49 3.05 -2.29
N GLU A 35 -9.79 3.20 -2.56
CA GLU A 35 -10.27 3.20 -3.94
C GLU A 35 -10.16 4.58 -4.64
N LYS A 36 -10.42 5.67 -3.91
CA LYS A 36 -10.44 7.02 -4.51
C LYS A 36 -9.03 7.52 -4.90
N LYS A 37 -7.99 7.13 -4.15
CA LYS A 37 -6.59 7.52 -4.46
C LYS A 37 -6.01 6.75 -5.65
N LYS A 38 -6.40 5.49 -5.87
CA LYS A 38 -5.96 4.71 -7.04
C LYS A 38 -6.60 5.20 -8.33
N LYS A 39 -7.91 5.54 -8.33
CA LYS A 39 -8.58 6.09 -9.52
C LYS A 39 -8.01 7.46 -9.92
N ARG A 40 -7.74 8.36 -8.97
CA ARG A 40 -7.11 9.66 -9.25
C ARG A 40 -5.72 9.55 -9.88
N LYS A 41 -4.86 8.65 -9.39
CA LYS A 41 -3.52 8.44 -9.97
C LYS A 41 -3.56 7.80 -11.36
N LYS A 42 -4.55 6.95 -11.63
CA LYS A 42 -4.68 6.28 -12.93
C LYS A 42 -5.14 7.25 -14.02
N VAL A 43 -6.08 8.15 -13.70
CA VAL A 43 -6.55 9.21 -14.61
C VAL A 43 -5.44 10.23 -14.90
N SER A 44 -4.62 10.60 -13.91
CA SER A 44 -3.51 11.53 -14.13
C SER A 44 -2.38 10.92 -14.98
N LEU A 45 -2.14 9.61 -14.88
CA LEU A 45 -1.07 8.95 -15.64
C LEU A 45 -1.44 8.77 -17.12
N THR A 46 -2.69 8.42 -17.43
CA THR A 46 -3.14 8.22 -18.81
C THR A 46 -3.24 9.52 -19.60
N GLY A 47 -3.58 10.64 -18.96
CA GLY A 47 -3.63 11.96 -19.63
C GLY A 47 -2.25 12.47 -20.06
N CYS A 48 -1.25 12.36 -19.18
CA CYS A 48 0.11 12.83 -19.47
C CYS A 48 0.82 12.02 -20.57
N ILE A 49 0.57 10.70 -20.65
CA ILE A 49 1.18 9.83 -21.67
C ILE A 49 0.61 10.16 -23.06
N TRP A 50 -0.68 10.44 -23.16
CA TRP A 50 -1.33 10.76 -24.43
C TRP A 50 -0.91 12.13 -24.98
N GLN A 51 -0.81 13.15 -24.12
CA GLN A 51 -0.35 14.48 -24.53
C GLN A 51 1.12 14.51 -24.98
N SER A 52 2.01 13.76 -24.32
CA SER A 52 3.43 13.73 -24.69
C SER A 52 3.63 13.08 -26.06
N SER A 53 2.92 11.98 -26.32
CA SER A 53 3.00 11.25 -27.61
C SER A 53 2.57 12.10 -28.80
N ILE A 54 1.51 12.91 -28.64
CA ILE A 54 1.01 13.82 -29.69
C ILE A 54 2.00 14.95 -29.98
N LEU A 55 2.65 15.48 -28.94
CA LEU A 55 3.65 16.54 -29.08
C LEU A 55 4.90 16.05 -29.81
N ASP A 56 5.36 14.83 -29.53
CA ASP A 56 6.54 14.24 -30.16
C ASP A 56 6.31 13.89 -31.64
N ILE A 57 5.12 13.39 -32.00
CA ILE A 57 4.74 13.14 -33.42
C ILE A 57 4.69 14.46 -34.20
N SER A 58 4.15 15.53 -33.60
CA SER A 58 4.05 16.82 -34.26
C SER A 58 5.44 17.44 -34.52
N ARG A 59 6.37 17.30 -33.56
CA ARG A 59 7.76 17.78 -33.70
C ARG A 59 8.55 17.02 -34.74
N THR A 60 8.34 15.71 -34.85
CA THR A 60 9.04 14.87 -35.85
C THR A 60 8.54 15.15 -37.26
N LEU A 61 7.22 15.30 -37.44
CA LEU A 61 6.65 15.68 -38.74
C LEU A 61 7.10 17.10 -39.18
N PHE A 62 7.18 18.05 -38.24
CA PHE A 62 7.64 19.40 -38.55
C PHE A 62 9.11 19.44 -39.01
N ARG A 63 9.98 18.57 -38.48
CA ARG A 63 11.40 18.44 -38.90
C ARG A 63 11.60 17.74 -40.24
N LEU A 64 10.63 16.99 -40.72
CA LEU A 64 10.70 16.32 -42.01
C LEU A 64 10.16 17.20 -43.16
N PHE A 65 9.46 18.30 -42.83
CA PHE A 65 8.78 19.16 -43.79
C PHE A 65 9.40 20.57 -43.90
N LEU A 66 10.38 20.91 -43.06
CA LEU A 66 11.26 22.09 -43.15
C LEU A 66 12.72 21.63 -43.27
#